data_AF-A0A2E3FR59-F1
#
_entry.id   AF-A0A2E3FR59-F1
#
_cell.length_a   1.000
_cell.length_b   1.000
_cell.length_c   1.000
_cell.angle_alpha   90.00
_cell.angle_beta   90.00
_cell.angle_gamma   90.00
#
_symmetry.space_group_name_H-M   'P 1'
#
loop_
_entity.id
_entity.type
_entity.pdbx_description
1 polymer ?
#
loop_
_entity_poly.entity_id
_entity_poly.type
_entity_poly.pdbx_seq_one_letter_code
_entity_poly.pdbx_strand_id
1 'polypeptide(L)'
;MFGAADPGQAISQLEAYYHEGRGERVEVMASALVDQLMAVKSRSDEVQEILVRALRILSAVLNSRGKYLQARSTIGLLHKHRKKYFKSSGSYDPNLAASDYHLGGFIHANANKKSAAKKSFAKCEKLQPGHLAAALDVAEQCGYSKQLAKLYPSAGPVRSMNGAYVLQIGSNPPADARRVGNILGGETQRKIELEITEIMSQEQAADARMKAAVDSLVPTHDYHSYSTN
;
A
#
# COMPACT_ATOMS: atom_id res chain seq x y z
N MET A 1 10.39 -7.16 29.01
CA MET A 1 11.02 -5.90 28.54
C MET A 1 11.93 -6.24 27.37
N PHE A 2 11.75 -5.63 26.20
CA PHE A 2 12.69 -5.76 25.08
C PHE A 2 13.96 -4.96 25.44
N GLY A 3 14.90 -5.59 26.13
CA GLY A 3 16.17 -4.98 26.51
C GLY A 3 17.14 -4.96 25.32
N ALA A 4 17.75 -3.80 25.08
CA ALA A 4 18.99 -3.62 24.33
C ALA A 4 19.08 -4.18 22.90
N ALA A 5 17.96 -4.36 22.19
CA ALA A 5 18.03 -4.59 20.74
C ALA A 5 18.48 -3.29 20.05
N ASP A 6 19.49 -3.39 19.19
CA ASP A 6 19.87 -2.32 18.28
C ASP A 6 18.61 -1.83 17.53
N PRO A 7 18.32 -0.51 17.50
CA PRO A 7 17.15 0.03 16.79
C PRO A 7 17.02 -0.45 15.35
N GLY A 8 18.15 -0.69 14.66
CA GLY A 8 18.18 -1.24 13.30
C GLY A 8 17.61 -2.66 13.23
N GLN A 9 18.08 -3.56 14.08
CA GLN A 9 17.54 -4.92 14.16
C GLN A 9 16.06 -4.94 14.58
N ALA A 10 15.69 -4.08 15.52
CA ALA A 10 14.32 -3.99 16.01
C ALA A 10 13.36 -3.56 14.89
N ILE A 11 13.73 -2.57 14.05
CA ILE A 11 12.86 -2.15 12.94
C ILE A 11 12.75 -3.23 11.86
N SER A 12 13.84 -3.94 11.55
CA SER A 12 13.80 -5.04 10.56
C SER A 12 12.89 -6.18 11.02
N GLN A 13 12.97 -6.58 12.28
CA GLN A 13 12.09 -7.60 12.84
C GLN A 13 10.62 -7.12 12.90
N LEU A 14 10.41 -5.84 13.21
CA LEU A 14 9.07 -5.24 13.21
C LEU A 14 8.43 -5.27 11.82
N GLU A 15 9.20 -4.96 10.77
CA GLU A 15 8.75 -5.01 9.38
C GLU A 15 8.40 -6.44 8.96
N ALA A 16 9.22 -7.43 9.33
CA ALA A 16 8.92 -8.84 9.08
C ALA A 16 7.58 -9.25 9.72
N TYR A 17 7.37 -8.93 11.00
CA TYR A 17 6.09 -9.23 11.67
C TYR A 17 4.89 -8.50 11.08
N TYR A 18 5.10 -7.28 10.55
CA TYR A 18 4.05 -6.53 9.86
C TYR A 18 3.65 -7.21 8.55
N HIS A 19 4.62 -7.68 7.76
CA HIS A 19 4.37 -8.43 6.53
C HIS A 19 3.74 -9.81 6.79
N GLU A 20 4.07 -10.46 7.90
CA GLU A 20 3.44 -11.71 8.35
C GLU A 20 2.00 -11.53 8.88
N GLY A 21 1.50 -10.30 8.98
CA GLY A 21 0.14 -10.02 9.47
C GLY A 21 -0.05 -10.24 10.97
N ARG A 22 1.04 -10.27 11.76
CA ARG A 22 1.00 -10.51 13.23
C ARG A 22 0.63 -9.23 14.00
N GLY A 23 -0.53 -8.66 13.70
CA GLY A 23 -0.93 -7.31 14.14
C GLY A 23 -0.80 -7.05 15.65
N GLU A 24 -1.09 -8.03 16.51
CA GLU A 24 -0.97 -7.84 17.96
C GLU A 24 0.48 -7.69 18.41
N ARG A 25 1.37 -8.55 17.90
CA ARG A 25 2.80 -8.50 18.20
C ARG A 25 3.42 -7.23 17.64
N VAL A 26 3.03 -6.84 16.43
CA VAL A 26 3.51 -5.62 15.79
C VAL A 26 3.09 -4.40 16.59
N GLU A 27 1.86 -4.33 17.11
CA GLU A 27 1.43 -3.19 17.91
C GLU A 27 2.28 -3.04 19.17
N VAL A 28 2.46 -4.13 19.94
CA VAL A 28 3.23 -4.11 21.20
C VAL A 28 4.68 -3.74 20.93
N MET A 29 5.29 -4.36 19.92
CA MET A 29 6.68 -4.11 19.55
C MET A 29 6.89 -2.70 19.00
N ALA A 30 6.01 -2.21 18.12
CA ALA A 30 6.10 -0.87 17.57
C ALA A 30 5.89 0.21 18.64
N SER A 31 4.96 0.00 19.58
CA SER A 31 4.73 0.93 20.69
C SER A 31 5.96 1.02 21.59
N ALA A 32 6.52 -0.12 22.00
CA ALA A 32 7.73 -0.17 22.82
C ALA A 32 8.94 0.49 22.11
N LEU A 33 9.12 0.23 20.80
CA LEU A 33 10.18 0.83 20.00
C LEU A 33 10.01 2.34 19.88
N VAL A 34 8.78 2.83 19.60
CA VAL A 34 8.51 4.27 19.53
C VAL A 34 8.79 4.95 20.87
N ASP A 35 8.37 4.37 21.98
CA ASP A 35 8.61 4.93 23.33
C ASP A 35 10.11 5.00 23.63
N GLN A 36 10.86 3.93 23.34
CA GLN A 36 12.32 3.89 23.49
C GLN A 36 13.00 4.98 22.65
N LEU A 37 12.63 5.12 21.37
CA LEU A 37 13.24 6.11 20.46
C LEU A 37 12.85 7.54 20.81
N MET A 38 11.65 7.75 21.37
CA MET A 38 11.18 9.06 21.81
C MET A 38 11.87 9.53 23.09
N ALA A 39 12.31 8.61 23.95
CA ALA A 39 13.08 8.91 25.16
C ALA A 39 14.52 9.40 24.87
N VAL A 40 15.04 9.16 23.67
CA VAL A 40 16.38 9.61 23.26
C VAL A 40 16.39 11.14 23.04
N LYS A 41 17.09 11.87 23.92
CA LYS A 41 17.15 13.35 23.92
C LYS A 41 17.79 13.93 22.65
N SER A 42 18.91 13.36 22.20
CA SER A 42 19.60 13.74 20.96
C SER A 42 19.67 12.52 20.03
N ARG A 43 18.95 12.59 18.91
CA ARG A 43 18.85 11.50 17.94
C ARG A 43 19.74 11.80 16.74
N SER A 44 20.49 10.81 16.30
CA SER A 44 21.11 10.83 14.97
C SER A 44 20.03 10.76 13.88
N ASP A 45 20.41 11.07 12.64
CA ASP A 45 19.50 10.97 11.50
C ASP A 45 19.00 9.54 11.29
N GLU A 46 19.86 8.53 11.47
CA GLU A 46 19.50 7.10 11.40
C GLU A 46 18.41 6.73 12.41
N VAL A 47 18.58 7.14 13.68
CA VAL A 47 17.58 6.87 14.74
C VAL A 47 16.27 7.62 14.45
N GLN A 48 16.37 8.82 13.87
CA GLN A 48 15.21 9.62 13.48
C GLN A 48 14.46 9.01 12.28
N GLU A 49 15.17 8.37 11.35
CA GLU A 49 14.60 7.59 10.24
C GLU A 49 13.88 6.34 10.74
N ILE A 50 14.53 5.57 11.61
CA ILE A 50 13.95 4.36 12.23
C ILE A 50 12.66 4.70 12.97
N LEU A 51 12.63 5.82 13.70
CA LEU A 51 11.41 6.30 14.36
C LEU A 51 10.29 6.60 13.37
N VAL A 52 10.59 7.23 12.22
CA VAL A 52 9.58 7.53 11.19
C VAL A 52 8.99 6.23 10.62
N ARG A 53 9.83 5.21 10.37
CA ARG A 53 9.36 3.88 9.94
C ARG A 53 8.50 3.20 11.00
N ALA A 54 8.94 3.18 12.25
CA ALA A 54 8.20 2.60 13.37
C ALA A 54 6.82 3.28 13.59
N LEU A 55 6.78 4.62 13.53
CA LEU A 55 5.52 5.38 13.63
C LEU A 55 4.55 5.07 12.50
N ARG A 56 5.04 4.86 11.26
CA ARG A 56 4.21 4.46 10.12
C ARG A 56 3.57 3.11 10.38
N ILE A 57 4.36 2.10 10.73
CA ILE A 57 3.88 0.75 11.03
C ILE A 57 2.88 0.78 12.20
N LEU A 58 3.20 1.49 13.29
CA LEU A 58 2.32 1.63 14.44
C LEU A 58 0.97 2.26 14.04
N SER A 59 0.99 3.34 13.25
CA SER A 59 -0.26 3.99 12.81
C SER A 59 -1.12 3.09 11.93
N ALA A 60 -0.50 2.27 11.06
CA ALA A 60 -1.20 1.32 10.21
C ALA A 60 -1.84 0.17 11.02
N VAL A 61 -1.09 -0.41 11.95
CA VAL A 61 -1.59 -1.50 12.80
C VAL A 61 -2.66 -1.03 13.77
N LEU A 62 -2.51 0.15 14.37
CA LEU A 62 -3.56 0.72 15.21
C LEU A 62 -4.85 0.96 14.41
N ASN A 63 -4.74 1.36 13.14
CA ASN A 63 -5.90 1.51 12.27
C ASN A 63 -6.57 0.18 11.97
N SER A 64 -5.82 -0.85 11.57
CA SER A 64 -6.38 -2.16 11.25
C SER A 64 -7.01 -2.85 12.47
N ARG A 65 -6.50 -2.57 13.67
CA ARG A 65 -7.05 -3.07 14.94
C ARG A 65 -8.20 -2.23 15.50
N GLY A 66 -8.71 -1.25 14.75
CA GLY A 66 -9.85 -0.43 15.18
C GLY A 66 -9.53 0.63 16.24
N LYS A 67 -8.25 0.83 16.59
CA LYS A 67 -7.79 1.80 17.60
C LYS A 67 -7.62 3.19 17.00
N TYR A 68 -8.69 3.71 16.38
CA TYR A 68 -8.63 4.90 15.53
C TYR A 68 -8.19 6.17 16.26
N LEU A 69 -8.51 6.33 17.55
CA LEU A 69 -8.08 7.50 18.32
C LEU A 69 -6.56 7.53 18.50
N GLN A 70 -5.97 6.38 18.84
CA GLN A 70 -4.52 6.24 18.97
C GLN A 70 -3.85 6.37 17.61
N ALA A 71 -4.38 5.73 16.57
CA ALA A 71 -3.88 5.86 15.19
C ALA A 71 -3.81 7.32 14.73
N ARG A 72 -4.82 8.13 15.07
CA ARG A 72 -4.86 9.58 14.77
C ARG A 72 -3.75 10.36 15.46
N SER A 73 -3.46 10.05 16.72
CA SER A 73 -2.36 10.69 17.44
C SER A 73 -1.01 10.28 16.84
N THR A 74 -0.84 8.98 16.56
CA THR A 74 0.39 8.42 15.97
C THR A 74 0.69 8.98 14.58
N ILE A 75 -0.31 9.11 13.70
CA ILE A 75 -0.10 9.70 12.36
C ILE A 75 0.26 11.20 12.44
N GLY A 76 -0.27 11.92 13.44
CA GLY A 76 0.13 13.30 13.71
C GLY A 76 1.61 13.41 14.12
N LEU A 77 2.06 12.50 14.99
CA LEU A 77 3.47 12.39 15.38
C LEU A 77 4.36 12.02 14.18
N LEU A 78 3.91 11.09 13.33
CA LEU A 78 4.63 10.69 12.11
C LEU A 78 4.93 11.89 11.22
N HIS A 79 3.93 12.71 10.89
CA HIS A 79 4.12 13.91 10.07
C HIS A 79 5.11 14.90 10.71
N LYS A 80 5.04 15.09 12.03
CA LYS A 80 5.95 15.97 12.78
C LYS A 80 7.40 15.47 12.71
N HIS A 81 7.61 14.19 12.96
CA HIS A 81 8.94 13.57 12.96
C HIS A 81 9.54 13.45 11.57
N ARG A 82 8.73 13.18 10.54
CA ARG A 82 9.18 13.23 9.14
C ARG A 82 9.66 14.62 8.75
N LYS A 83 8.91 15.67 9.11
CA LYS A 83 9.35 17.06 8.84
C LYS A 83 10.67 17.38 9.55
N LYS A 84 10.88 16.84 10.75
CA LYS A 84 12.15 17.00 11.47
C LYS A 84 13.29 16.26 10.76
N TYR A 85 13.07 15.00 10.38
CA TYR A 85 14.03 14.18 9.65
C TYR A 85 14.45 14.84 8.33
N PHE A 86 13.50 15.35 7.56
CA PHE A 86 13.81 16.07 6.32
C PHE A 86 14.72 17.28 6.56
N LYS A 87 14.45 18.06 7.62
CA LYS A 87 15.26 19.24 7.94
C LYS A 87 16.69 18.90 8.34
N SER A 88 16.93 17.75 8.96
CA SER A 88 18.27 17.34 9.40
C SER A 88 19.03 16.59 8.31
N SER A 89 18.39 15.62 7.66
CA SER A 89 19.01 14.78 6.62
C SER A 89 19.11 15.44 5.24
N GLY A 90 18.28 16.44 4.95
CA GLY A 90 18.13 17.01 3.60
C GLY A 90 17.42 16.10 2.59
N SER A 91 17.11 14.85 2.95
CA SER A 91 16.45 13.89 2.09
C SER A 91 14.92 14.01 2.19
N TYR A 92 14.28 14.47 1.11
CA TYR A 92 12.83 14.50 1.00
C TYR A 92 12.33 13.48 -0.02
N ASP A 93 11.65 12.45 0.46
CA ASP A 93 10.88 11.56 -0.40
C ASP A 93 9.39 11.98 -0.43
N PRO A 94 8.92 12.61 -1.52
CA PRO A 94 7.53 13.02 -1.67
C PRO A 94 6.57 11.83 -1.78
N ASN A 95 7.01 10.69 -2.33
CA ASN A 95 6.17 9.50 -2.50
C ASN A 95 5.91 8.83 -1.15
N LEU A 96 6.95 8.65 -0.34
CA LEU A 96 6.77 8.17 1.03
C LEU A 96 5.91 9.14 1.85
N ALA A 97 6.05 10.44 1.65
CA ALA A 97 5.22 11.42 2.35
C ALA A 97 3.76 11.35 1.89
N ALA A 98 3.51 11.16 0.58
CA ALA A 98 2.18 10.95 0.02
C ALA A 98 1.52 9.70 0.63
N SER A 99 2.27 8.61 0.77
CA SER A 99 1.80 7.37 1.41
C SER A 99 1.38 7.56 2.87
N ASP A 100 2.13 8.33 3.67
CA ASP A 100 1.73 8.67 5.04
C ASP A 100 0.40 9.44 5.09
N TYR A 101 0.23 10.42 4.19
CA TYR A 101 -1.01 11.18 4.10
C TYR A 101 -2.17 10.32 3.59
N HIS A 102 -1.90 9.35 2.70
CA HIS A 102 -2.87 8.36 2.27
C HIS A 102 -3.38 7.52 3.44
N LEU A 103 -2.47 6.97 4.25
CA LEU A 103 -2.79 6.26 5.49
C LEU A 103 -3.55 7.15 6.49
N GLY A 104 -3.13 8.42 6.64
CA GLY A 104 -3.85 9.40 7.44
C GLY A 104 -5.28 9.66 6.96
N GLY A 105 -5.52 9.58 5.65
CA GLY A 105 -6.85 9.64 5.05
C GLY A 105 -7.76 8.53 5.57
N PHE A 106 -7.31 7.27 5.49
CA PHE A 106 -8.02 6.12 6.03
C PHE A 106 -8.26 6.21 7.53
N ILE A 107 -7.23 6.55 8.30
CA ILE A 107 -7.32 6.70 9.76
C ILE A 107 -8.40 7.73 10.14
N HIS A 108 -8.47 8.85 9.44
CA HIS A 108 -9.50 9.86 9.69
C HIS A 108 -10.89 9.41 9.21
N ALA A 109 -10.99 8.72 8.08
CA ALA A 109 -12.25 8.19 7.58
C ALA A 109 -12.86 7.18 8.56
N ASN A 110 -12.06 6.20 8.98
CA ASN A 110 -12.46 5.17 9.94
C ASN A 110 -12.82 5.76 11.31
N ALA A 111 -12.19 6.88 11.70
CA ALA A 111 -12.53 7.63 12.89
C ALA A 111 -13.78 8.54 12.74
N ASN A 112 -14.55 8.40 11.65
CA ASN A 112 -15.71 9.23 11.30
C ASN A 112 -15.39 10.74 11.16
N LYS A 113 -14.14 11.09 10.80
CA LYS A 113 -13.68 12.47 10.56
C LYS A 113 -13.50 12.75 9.07
N LYS A 114 -14.59 12.67 8.30
CA LYS A 114 -14.61 12.83 6.83
C LYS A 114 -13.91 14.09 6.33
N SER A 115 -14.08 15.24 6.98
CA SER A 115 -13.40 16.49 6.58
C SER A 115 -11.88 16.44 6.74
N ALA A 116 -11.39 15.74 7.78
CA ALA A 116 -9.95 15.55 7.98
C ALA A 116 -9.40 14.51 6.98
N ALA A 117 -10.16 13.45 6.69
CA ALA A 117 -9.81 12.45 5.68
C ALA A 117 -9.61 13.10 4.30
N LYS A 118 -10.59 13.90 3.85
CA LYS A 118 -10.50 14.66 2.59
C LYS A 118 -9.24 15.54 2.52
N LYS A 119 -8.89 16.23 3.61
CA LYS A 119 -7.69 17.07 3.67
C LYS A 119 -6.40 16.24 3.55
N SER A 120 -6.33 15.08 4.21
CA SER A 120 -5.18 14.19 4.13
C SER A 120 -5.01 13.63 2.72
N PHE A 121 -6.06 13.12 2.10
CA PHE A 121 -6.00 12.63 0.72
C PHE A 121 -5.69 13.74 -0.29
N ALA A 122 -6.25 14.94 -0.12
CA ALA A 122 -5.88 16.10 -0.95
C ALA A 122 -4.40 16.48 -0.79
N LYS A 123 -3.81 16.26 0.39
CA LYS A 123 -2.38 16.48 0.61
C LYS A 123 -1.54 15.38 -0.04
N CYS A 124 -2.00 14.12 -0.02
CA CYS A 124 -1.41 13.01 -0.77
C CYS A 124 -1.34 13.35 -2.27
N GLU A 125 -2.45 13.78 -2.86
CA GLU A 125 -2.50 14.15 -4.29
C GLU A 125 -1.60 15.35 -4.63
N LYS A 126 -1.47 16.34 -3.72
CA LYS A 126 -0.54 17.46 -3.91
C LYS A 126 0.93 17.05 -3.93
N LEU A 127 1.28 15.99 -3.19
CA LEU A 127 2.65 15.48 -3.14
C LEU A 127 2.93 14.52 -4.29
N GLN A 128 1.92 13.80 -4.73
CA GLN A 128 1.99 12.86 -5.84
C GLN A 128 0.80 13.11 -6.79
N PRO A 129 0.96 14.02 -7.77
CA PRO A 129 -0.10 14.33 -8.73
C PRO A 129 -0.51 13.10 -9.54
N GLY A 130 -1.82 12.96 -9.79
CA GLY A 130 -2.36 11.80 -10.52
C GLY A 130 -2.46 10.53 -9.68
N HIS A 131 -2.48 10.62 -8.36
CA HIS A 131 -2.62 9.47 -7.47
C HIS A 131 -4.07 8.92 -7.50
N LEU A 132 -4.35 8.06 -8.48
CA LEU A 132 -5.69 7.51 -8.72
C LEU A 132 -6.23 6.72 -7.52
N ALA A 133 -5.39 5.92 -6.85
CA ALA A 133 -5.79 5.16 -5.67
C ALA A 133 -6.30 6.06 -4.52
N ALA A 134 -5.63 7.20 -4.27
CA ALA A 134 -6.09 8.17 -3.27
C ALA A 134 -7.44 8.79 -3.64
N ALA A 135 -7.67 9.08 -4.92
CA ALA A 135 -8.96 9.59 -5.39
C ALA A 135 -10.07 8.54 -5.29
N LEU A 136 -9.76 7.27 -5.54
CA LEU A 136 -10.66 6.14 -5.35
C LEU A 136 -11.06 6.01 -3.87
N ASP A 137 -10.07 5.98 -2.98
CA ASP A 137 -10.31 5.79 -1.55
C ASP A 137 -11.07 6.98 -0.92
N VAL A 138 -10.82 8.21 -1.39
CA VAL A 138 -11.66 9.38 -1.03
C VAL A 138 -13.11 9.19 -1.45
N ALA A 139 -13.32 8.70 -2.67
CA ALA A 139 -14.66 8.54 -3.22
C ALA A 139 -15.46 7.50 -2.42
N GLU A 140 -14.84 6.37 -2.07
CA GLU A 140 -15.48 5.34 -1.24
C GLU A 140 -15.72 5.80 0.19
N GLN A 141 -14.68 6.30 0.85
CA GLN A 141 -14.72 6.58 2.28
C GLN A 141 -15.50 7.85 2.61
N CYS A 142 -15.50 8.82 1.67
CA CYS A 142 -16.05 10.15 1.91
C CYS A 142 -17.13 10.58 0.90
N GLY A 143 -17.47 9.76 -0.08
CA GLY A 143 -18.50 10.05 -1.10
C GLY A 143 -18.11 11.16 -2.07
N TYR A 144 -16.81 11.43 -2.27
CA TYR A 144 -16.35 12.51 -3.14
C TYR A 144 -15.67 11.97 -4.41
N SER A 145 -16.46 11.82 -5.48
CA SER A 145 -16.03 11.19 -6.74
C SER A 145 -15.51 12.14 -7.82
N LYS A 146 -15.66 13.47 -7.66
CA LYS A 146 -15.28 14.45 -8.71
C LYS A 146 -13.81 14.32 -9.14
N GLN A 147 -12.92 14.12 -8.19
CA GLN A 147 -11.49 13.97 -8.48
C GLN A 147 -11.20 12.63 -9.17
N LEU A 148 -11.89 11.56 -8.77
CA LEU A 148 -11.76 10.26 -9.41
C LEU A 148 -12.20 10.31 -10.88
N ALA A 149 -13.34 10.94 -11.15
CA ALA A 149 -13.86 11.14 -12.51
C ALA A 149 -12.89 11.96 -13.38
N LYS A 150 -12.19 12.94 -12.78
CA LYS A 150 -11.19 13.75 -13.48
C LYS A 150 -9.92 12.97 -13.82
N LEU A 151 -9.47 12.09 -12.93
CA LEU A 151 -8.21 11.33 -13.11
C LEU A 151 -8.38 10.07 -13.96
N TYR A 152 -9.57 9.46 -13.95
CA TYR A 152 -9.84 8.22 -14.68
C TYR A 152 -9.43 8.25 -16.17
N PRO A 153 -9.74 9.29 -16.97
CA PRO A 153 -9.34 9.34 -18.37
C PRO A 153 -7.81 9.25 -18.60
N SER A 154 -7.02 9.69 -17.62
CA SER A 154 -5.55 9.66 -17.69
C SER A 154 -4.95 8.31 -17.28
N ALA A 155 -5.75 7.37 -16.76
CA ALA A 155 -5.28 6.08 -16.26
C ALA A 155 -4.98 5.05 -17.35
N GLY A 156 -5.45 5.29 -18.57
CA GLY A 156 -5.30 4.35 -19.68
C GLY A 156 -6.18 3.09 -19.51
N PRO A 157 -5.87 2.00 -20.25
CA PRO A 157 -6.65 0.77 -20.21
C PRO A 157 -6.38 -0.04 -18.93
N VAL A 158 -7.31 -0.92 -18.59
CA VAL A 158 -7.15 -1.90 -17.50
C VAL A 158 -5.97 -2.84 -17.79
N ARG A 159 -5.22 -3.18 -16.75
CA ARG A 159 -4.11 -4.13 -16.82
C ARG A 159 -4.30 -5.24 -15.78
N SER A 160 -3.93 -6.47 -16.14
CA SER A 160 -3.77 -7.55 -15.16
C SER A 160 -2.40 -7.45 -14.49
N MET A 161 -2.38 -7.40 -13.16
CA MET A 161 -1.16 -7.34 -12.36
C MET A 161 -1.35 -8.17 -11.09
N ASN A 162 -0.52 -9.22 -10.93
CA ASN A 162 -0.56 -10.15 -9.79
C ASN A 162 -1.97 -10.75 -9.54
N GLY A 163 -2.71 -11.07 -10.61
CA GLY A 163 -4.07 -11.62 -10.52
C GLY A 163 -5.16 -10.59 -10.19
N ALA A 164 -4.85 -9.30 -10.17
CA ALA A 164 -5.81 -8.22 -9.98
C ALA A 164 -5.88 -7.31 -11.21
N TYR A 165 -7.07 -6.75 -11.47
CA TYR A 165 -7.31 -5.80 -12.56
C TYR A 165 -7.15 -4.36 -12.06
N VAL A 166 -6.17 -3.65 -12.59
CA VAL A 166 -5.76 -2.34 -12.08
C VAL A 166 -5.72 -1.27 -13.16
N LEU A 167 -5.92 -0.03 -12.73
CA LEU A 167 -5.71 1.20 -13.47
C LEU A 167 -4.56 1.97 -12.84
N GLN A 168 -3.62 2.46 -13.65
CA GLN A 168 -2.41 3.11 -13.15
C GLN A 168 -2.00 4.31 -13.99
N ILE A 169 -1.76 5.44 -13.33
CA ILE A 169 -1.24 6.66 -13.96
C ILE A 169 0.26 6.74 -13.71
N GLY A 170 1.07 6.54 -14.74
CA GLY A 170 2.53 6.61 -14.64
C GLY A 170 3.09 5.59 -13.62
N SER A 171 3.93 6.07 -12.69
CA SER A 171 4.52 5.27 -11.60
C SER A 171 3.72 5.35 -10.29
N ASN A 172 2.52 5.94 -10.31
CA ASN A 172 1.71 6.07 -9.09
C ASN A 172 1.12 4.72 -8.66
N PRO A 173 0.70 4.59 -7.38
CA PRO A 173 0.07 3.36 -6.92
C PRO A 173 -1.14 2.96 -7.78
N PRO A 174 -1.26 1.68 -8.15
CA PRO A 174 -2.38 1.17 -8.92
C PRO A 174 -3.69 1.31 -8.13
N ALA A 175 -4.78 1.61 -8.83
CA ALA A 175 -6.14 1.56 -8.28
C ALA A 175 -6.87 0.34 -8.85
N ASP A 176 -7.72 -0.30 -8.04
CA ASP A 176 -8.55 -1.42 -8.51
C ASP A 176 -9.56 -0.94 -9.54
N ALA A 177 -9.53 -1.53 -10.74
CA ALA A 177 -10.37 -1.11 -11.85
C ALA A 177 -11.86 -1.29 -11.56
N ARG A 178 -12.26 -2.41 -10.93
CA ARG A 178 -13.66 -2.70 -10.62
C ARG A 178 -14.21 -1.72 -9.60
N ARG A 179 -13.42 -1.39 -8.57
CA ARG A 179 -13.80 -0.38 -7.56
C ARG A 179 -13.98 1.00 -8.20
N VAL A 180 -13.11 1.40 -9.13
CA VAL A 180 -13.28 2.65 -9.90
C VAL A 180 -14.58 2.62 -10.71
N GLY A 181 -14.83 1.52 -11.43
CA GLY A 181 -16.06 1.32 -12.21
C GLY A 181 -17.32 1.45 -11.36
N ASN A 182 -17.37 0.78 -10.21
CA ASN A 182 -18.53 0.81 -9.31
C ASN A 182 -18.87 2.22 -8.79
N ILE A 183 -17.86 3.07 -8.58
CA ILE A 183 -18.08 4.44 -8.09
C ILE A 183 -18.50 5.40 -9.20
N LEU A 184 -17.87 5.29 -10.38
CA LEU A 184 -18.16 6.17 -11.51
C LEU A 184 -19.46 5.78 -12.22
N GLY A 185 -19.78 4.48 -12.21
CA GLY A 185 -21.00 3.91 -12.77
C GLY A 185 -21.14 4.10 -14.29
N GLY A 186 -22.34 3.79 -14.78
CA GLY A 186 -22.74 4.06 -16.16
C GLY A 186 -21.85 3.38 -17.21
N GLU A 187 -21.48 4.14 -18.23
CA GLU A 187 -20.63 3.66 -19.33
C GLU A 187 -19.21 3.32 -18.88
N THR A 188 -18.70 4.01 -17.86
CA THR A 188 -17.34 3.76 -17.34
C THR A 188 -17.25 2.36 -16.74
N GLN A 189 -18.24 1.97 -15.95
CA GLN A 189 -18.30 0.63 -15.37
C GLN A 189 -18.37 -0.45 -16.46
N ARG A 190 -19.28 -0.29 -17.44
CA ARG A 190 -19.43 -1.25 -18.54
C ARG A 190 -18.14 -1.39 -19.35
N LYS A 191 -17.47 -0.27 -19.64
CA LYS A 191 -16.20 -0.28 -20.37
C LYS A 191 -15.12 -1.06 -19.61
N ILE A 192 -14.98 -0.81 -18.32
CA ILE A 192 -14.02 -1.53 -17.46
C ILE A 192 -14.34 -3.03 -17.41
N GLU A 193 -15.61 -3.40 -17.27
CA GLU A 193 -16.04 -4.81 -17.25
C GLU A 193 -15.75 -5.54 -18.57
N LEU A 194 -15.94 -4.86 -19.71
CA LEU A 194 -15.57 -5.38 -21.02
C LEU A 194 -14.05 -5.58 -21.14
N GLU A 195 -13.24 -4.58 -20.79
CA GLU A 195 -11.77 -4.69 -20.80
C GLU A 195 -11.28 -5.85 -19.92
N ILE A 196 -11.86 -6.03 -18.73
CA ILE A 196 -11.53 -7.15 -17.84
C ILE A 196 -11.88 -8.49 -18.50
N THR A 197 -13.04 -8.60 -19.12
CA THR A 197 -13.48 -9.84 -19.79
C THR A 197 -12.57 -10.19 -20.96
N GLU A 198 -12.15 -9.19 -21.74
CA GLU A 198 -11.19 -9.36 -22.82
C GLU A 198 -9.85 -9.86 -22.30
N ILE A 199 -9.31 -9.26 -21.23
CA ILE A 199 -8.04 -9.70 -20.62
C ILE A 199 -8.16 -11.14 -20.12
N MET A 200 -9.24 -11.48 -19.41
CA MET A 200 -9.48 -12.85 -18.94
C MET A 200 -9.49 -13.86 -20.09
N SER A 201 -10.13 -13.52 -21.20
CA SER A 201 -10.18 -14.40 -22.38
C SER A 201 -8.79 -14.60 -23.02
N GLN A 202 -7.98 -13.54 -23.04
CA GLN A 202 -6.61 -13.58 -23.56
C GLN A 202 -5.68 -14.40 -22.68
N GLU A 203 -5.78 -14.24 -21.35
CA GLU A 203 -5.02 -15.02 -20.36
C GLU A 203 -5.37 -16.51 -20.47
N GLN A 204 -6.66 -16.86 -20.53
CA GLN A 204 -7.10 -18.25 -20.71
C GLN A 204 -6.63 -18.85 -22.04
N ALA A 205 -6.66 -18.08 -23.13
CA ALA A 205 -6.16 -18.53 -24.42
C ALA A 205 -4.63 -18.74 -24.40
N ALA A 206 -3.88 -17.88 -23.71
CA ALA A 206 -2.44 -18.04 -23.52
C ALA A 206 -2.11 -19.27 -22.66
N ASP A 207 -2.84 -19.48 -21.57
CA ASP A 207 -2.68 -20.65 -20.69
C ASP A 207 -3.01 -21.95 -21.43
N ALA A 208 -4.08 -21.96 -22.23
CA ALA A 208 -4.44 -23.12 -23.06
C ALA A 208 -3.35 -23.44 -24.09
N ARG A 209 -2.76 -22.42 -24.73
CA ARG A 209 -1.62 -22.60 -25.66
C ARG A 209 -0.39 -23.11 -24.93
N MET A 210 -0.09 -22.58 -23.75
CA MET A 210 1.04 -23.02 -22.93
C MET A 210 0.86 -24.46 -22.47
N LYS A 211 -0.35 -24.85 -22.05
CA LYS A 211 -0.68 -26.24 -21.71
C LYS A 211 -0.52 -27.18 -22.90
N ALA A 212 -1.07 -26.81 -24.07
CA ALA A 212 -0.92 -27.60 -25.28
C ALA A 212 0.55 -27.77 -25.69
N ALA A 213 1.38 -26.73 -25.50
CA ALA A 213 2.82 -26.80 -25.74
C ALA A 213 3.52 -27.76 -24.76
N VAL A 214 3.17 -27.70 -23.46
CA VAL A 214 3.68 -28.63 -22.44
C VAL A 214 3.26 -30.07 -22.76
N ASP A 215 2.00 -30.30 -23.12
CA ASP A 215 1.49 -31.64 -23.47
C ASP A 215 2.14 -32.20 -24.75
N SER A 216 2.63 -31.32 -25.65
CA SER A 216 3.36 -31.70 -26.86
C SER A 216 4.85 -32.03 -26.62
N LEU A 217 5.38 -31.76 -25.43
CA LEU A 217 6.76 -32.12 -25.09
C LEU A 217 6.83 -33.63 -24.87
N VAL A 218 7.47 -34.33 -25.82
CA VAL A 218 7.80 -35.75 -25.68
C VAL A 218 8.86 -35.90 -24.58
N PRO A 219 8.64 -36.73 -23.54
CA PRO A 219 9.64 -37.00 -22.52
C PRO A 219 10.89 -37.61 -23.17
N THR A 220 12.04 -36.93 -23.08
CA THR A 220 13.30 -37.36 -23.71
C THR A 220 14.07 -38.42 -22.91
N HIS A 221 13.61 -38.81 -21.72
CA HIS A 221 14.27 -39.85 -20.91
C HIS A 221 13.29 -40.93 -20.47
N ASP A 222 13.40 -42.08 -21.13
CA ASP A 222 12.84 -43.34 -20.68
C ASP A 222 13.77 -43.93 -19.59
N TYR A 223 13.48 -43.63 -18.32
CA TYR A 223 14.28 -44.09 -17.17
C TYR A 223 14.23 -45.62 -16.96
N HIS A 224 13.44 -46.36 -17.73
CA HIS A 224 13.27 -47.80 -17.57
C HIS A 224 14.32 -48.66 -18.29
N SER A 225 15.31 -48.06 -18.96
CA SER A 225 16.37 -48.80 -19.65
C SER A 225 17.56 -49.24 -18.78
N TYR A 226 17.59 -48.90 -17.48
CA TYR A 226 18.71 -49.26 -16.57
C TYR A 226 18.43 -50.42 -15.59
N SER A 227 17.39 -51.25 -15.79
CA SER A 227 17.05 -52.33 -14.85
C SER A 227 17.35 -53.76 -15.33
N THR A 228 18.13 -53.94 -16.39
CA THR A 228 18.63 -55.27 -16.78
C THR A 228 20.12 -55.25 -17.04
N ASN A 229 20.90 -55.53 -16.00
CA ASN A 229 22.17 -56.26 -16.04
C ASN A 229 22.51 -56.76 -14.64
#